data_AF-N2ADK6-F1
#
_entry.id   AF-N2ADK6-F1
#
_cell.length_a   1.000
_cell.length_b   1.000
_cell.length_c   1.000
_cell.angle_alpha   90.00
_cell.angle_beta   90.00
_cell.angle_gamma   90.00
#
_symmetry.space_group_name_H-M   'P 1'
#
loop_
_entity.id
_entity.type
_entity.pdbx_description
1 polymer ?
#
loop_
_entity_poly.entity_id
_entity_poly.type
_entity_poly.pdbx_seq_one_letter_code
_entity_poly.pdbx_strand_id
1 'polypeptide(L)'
;VPNEQFATSGSATPAPQGNILTFSSSLNNVNASEKVSDLTSDANVLKVLSVTSNYGADKPQIVGVSKAVISDSANGGTIQDSLKAGKKYYLQAWVTVSGLQKSKKYKSTNAKFGASNSDSATTTNQGTVTNVKIAIEFNAVDPNAKGNPYVSYNTSVNNTPSWETLSDKQTAFSKNAPATVGAMVDEINGKFKVAPNSVTTPVAFVTNADDVIQQLTAAGIKVNGTGANATFTIPDKGFDFKVTSYNSTNGKSAVAYAHFKSSVDNSLNYPLIRYSNNSSSDYFNVQQGSNNFNNAMPIVTVKMNTNDWAETIVNHFKATQAGKMDGNNVVPEGAALRLVSSDLSASGFNANVAGLYPMTLEAKNSDGLTTTLHFNVAVTGSTLDEIKNVTVHSNGQVKLVSMVANTTSDLNGVIVNNGQSIAVYPNDTKTVNGVEYTRVARTNVDREQNNQWIETKYIKEETKTEKTVMHDAAIYNKDGQNTHATSLKRYNKVTVLGDKVSINGASYYKIGDNQYIKASNIDGTEKTLKHNAYVYATSKKRANKDVLKKGTKVTVYGGSYKFKNGKRYYKIGNDTKKTYVKVANFE
;
A
#
# COMPACT_ATOMS: atom_id res chain seq x y z
N VAL A 1 6.36 -18.59 59.15
CA VAL A 1 5.93 -17.17 59.25
C VAL A 1 7.13 -16.31 58.89
N PRO A 2 7.04 -15.29 58.01
CA PRO A 2 6.02 -14.95 57.01
C PRO A 2 6.61 -14.82 55.57
N ASN A 3 5.91 -15.24 54.51
CA ASN A 3 4.95 -14.47 53.68
C ASN A 3 5.56 -13.28 52.94
N GLU A 4 5.87 -13.46 51.65
CA GLU A 4 5.62 -12.41 50.65
C GLU A 4 4.60 -12.95 49.65
N GLN A 5 3.35 -12.51 49.85
CA GLN A 5 2.24 -12.73 48.94
C GLN A 5 2.47 -11.91 47.67
N PHE A 6 2.28 -12.55 46.53
CA PHE A 6 2.02 -11.91 45.26
C PHE A 6 0.82 -10.96 45.42
N ALA A 7 1.09 -9.65 45.41
CA ALA A 7 0.06 -8.64 45.19
C ALA A 7 -0.42 -8.77 43.75
N THR A 8 -1.49 -9.55 43.56
CA THR A 8 -2.32 -9.44 42.37
C THR A 8 -2.91 -8.03 42.38
N SER A 9 -2.52 -7.22 41.39
CA SER A 9 -3.20 -5.95 41.11
C SER A 9 -4.66 -6.29 40.86
N GLY A 10 -5.52 -5.93 41.82
CA GLY A 10 -6.95 -6.13 41.73
C GLY A 10 -7.44 -5.62 40.39
N SER A 11 -8.01 -6.53 39.59
CA SER A 11 -9.00 -6.16 38.60
C SER A 11 -9.98 -5.25 39.31
N ALA A 12 -9.99 -3.96 38.96
CA ALA A 12 -11.04 -3.06 39.38
C ALA A 12 -12.35 -3.67 38.87
N THR A 13 -13.05 -4.37 39.76
CA THR A 13 -14.42 -4.80 39.53
C THR A 13 -15.18 -3.58 39.05
N PRO A 14 -15.83 -3.62 37.87
CA PRO A 14 -16.67 -2.51 37.44
C PRO A 14 -17.64 -2.20 38.57
N ALA A 15 -17.77 -0.93 38.94
CA ALA A 15 -18.77 -0.51 39.91
C ALA A 15 -20.12 -1.14 39.50
N PRO A 16 -20.91 -1.72 40.44
CA PRO A 16 -22.15 -2.40 40.09
C PRO A 16 -23.06 -1.41 39.36
N GLN A 17 -23.20 -1.60 38.05
CA GLN A 17 -24.20 -0.89 37.25
C GLN A 17 -25.56 -1.27 37.85
N GLY A 18 -26.28 -0.29 38.41
CA GLY A 18 -27.64 -0.55 38.90
C GLY A 18 -28.56 -1.05 37.79
N ASN A 19 -29.71 -1.62 38.17
CA ASN A 19 -30.73 -2.02 37.20
C ASN A 19 -31.29 -0.75 36.51
N ILE A 20 -31.17 -0.66 35.20
CA ILE A 20 -31.53 0.51 34.39
C ILE A 20 -32.60 0.10 33.38
N LEU A 21 -33.70 0.87 33.34
CA LEU A 21 -34.70 0.82 32.29
C LEU A 21 -34.46 1.94 31.28
N THR A 22 -34.46 1.56 30.01
CA THR A 22 -34.37 2.49 28.90
C THR A 22 -35.64 2.40 28.07
N PHE A 23 -36.29 3.55 27.88
CA PHE A 23 -37.50 3.65 27.07
C PHE A 23 -37.14 4.15 25.68
N SER A 24 -37.84 3.66 24.67
CA SER A 24 -37.65 4.07 23.29
C SER A 24 -39.00 4.13 22.57
N SER A 25 -39.02 4.74 21.39
CA SER A 25 -40.21 4.80 20.57
C SER A 25 -39.91 4.65 19.10
N SER A 26 -40.88 4.14 18.35
CA SER A 26 -40.91 4.21 16.88
C SER A 26 -41.46 5.53 16.36
N LEU A 27 -41.98 6.40 17.24
CA LEU A 27 -42.56 7.70 16.91
C LEU A 27 -41.43 8.72 16.67
N ASN A 28 -41.08 8.95 15.41
CA ASN A 28 -40.03 9.91 15.02
C ASN A 28 -40.58 11.09 14.22
N ASN A 29 -41.33 10.80 13.16
CA ASN A 29 -42.01 11.78 12.31
C ASN A 29 -43.49 11.40 12.22
N VAL A 30 -44.37 12.36 12.46
CA VAL A 30 -45.82 12.20 12.40
C VAL A 30 -46.38 13.16 11.38
N ASN A 31 -47.33 12.72 10.57
CA ASN A 31 -47.94 13.62 9.60
C ASN A 31 -48.67 14.75 10.35
N ALA A 32 -48.43 16.00 10.00
CA ALA A 32 -49.07 17.15 10.63
C ALA A 32 -50.60 17.14 10.48
N SER A 33 -51.13 16.37 9.51
CA SER A 33 -52.57 16.14 9.37
C SER A 33 -53.14 15.05 10.29
N GLU A 34 -52.30 14.33 11.02
CA GLU A 34 -52.72 13.23 11.90
C GLU A 34 -53.43 13.78 13.14
N LYS A 35 -54.52 13.11 13.54
CA LYS A 35 -55.31 13.54 14.70
C LYS A 35 -54.55 13.23 15.98
N VAL A 36 -54.42 14.22 16.85
CA VAL A 36 -53.77 14.05 18.16
C VAL A 36 -54.41 12.92 18.97
N SER A 37 -55.73 12.75 18.89
CA SER A 37 -56.47 11.69 19.58
C SER A 37 -55.98 10.28 19.21
N ASP A 38 -55.56 10.08 17.97
CA ASP A 38 -55.11 8.77 17.48
C ASP A 38 -53.72 8.46 18.07
N LEU A 39 -52.87 9.49 18.14
CA LEU A 39 -51.52 9.41 18.71
C LEU A 39 -51.52 9.13 20.22
N THR A 40 -52.48 9.71 20.94
CA THR A 40 -52.61 9.57 22.40
C THR A 40 -53.50 8.40 22.83
N SER A 41 -54.01 7.60 21.90
CA SER A 41 -54.79 6.41 22.25
C SER A 41 -53.92 5.37 22.95
N ASP A 42 -54.46 4.65 23.95
CA ASP A 42 -53.74 3.61 24.68
C ASP A 42 -53.13 2.57 23.72
N ALA A 43 -53.91 2.15 22.71
CA ALA A 43 -53.46 1.21 21.70
C ALA A 43 -52.25 1.73 20.91
N ASN A 44 -52.25 3.01 20.53
CA ASN A 44 -51.11 3.59 19.83
C ASN A 44 -49.90 3.72 20.75
N VAL A 45 -50.08 4.21 21.98
CA VAL A 45 -48.98 4.36 22.97
C VAL A 45 -48.31 3.02 23.25
N LEU A 46 -49.07 1.94 23.44
CA LEU A 46 -48.55 0.58 23.61
C LEU A 46 -47.84 0.05 22.36
N LYS A 47 -48.28 0.46 21.17
CA LYS A 47 -47.67 0.08 19.89
C LYS A 47 -46.35 0.83 19.64
N VAL A 48 -46.28 2.12 19.99
CA VAL A 48 -45.15 2.97 19.63
C VAL A 48 -44.07 3.06 20.70
N LEU A 49 -44.36 2.72 21.96
CA LEU A 49 -43.37 2.74 23.04
C LEU A 49 -42.83 1.34 23.33
N SER A 50 -41.53 1.27 23.65
CA SER A 50 -40.87 0.05 24.10
C SER A 50 -39.95 0.33 25.29
N VAL A 51 -39.61 -0.72 26.02
CA VAL A 51 -38.75 -0.66 27.20
C VAL A 51 -37.75 -1.81 27.16
N THR A 52 -36.51 -1.55 27.56
CA THR A 52 -35.45 -2.55 27.74
C THR A 52 -34.83 -2.42 29.13
N SER A 53 -34.18 -3.49 29.58
CA SER A 53 -33.45 -3.55 30.85
C SER A 53 -32.01 -3.98 30.56
N ASN A 54 -31.04 -3.37 31.26
CA ASN A 54 -29.65 -3.85 31.26
C ASN A 54 -29.46 -5.12 32.12
N TYR A 55 -30.50 -5.55 32.83
CA TYR A 55 -30.50 -6.74 33.65
C TYR A 55 -31.05 -7.93 32.86
N GLY A 56 -30.17 -8.84 32.44
CA GLY A 56 -30.47 -9.88 31.44
C GLY A 56 -31.57 -10.89 31.79
N ALA A 57 -32.04 -10.94 33.04
CA ALA A 57 -33.18 -11.78 33.44
C ALA A 57 -34.56 -11.11 33.26
N ASP A 58 -34.59 -9.79 33.03
CA ASP A 58 -35.84 -9.06 32.86
C ASP A 58 -36.41 -9.22 31.46
N LYS A 59 -37.75 -9.17 31.36
CA LYS A 59 -38.49 -9.12 30.10
C LYS A 59 -39.49 -7.97 30.18
N PRO A 60 -39.01 -6.71 30.26
CA PRO A 60 -39.86 -5.59 30.57
C PRO A 60 -40.87 -5.34 29.44
N GLN A 61 -42.11 -5.07 29.79
CA GLN A 61 -43.16 -4.72 28.83
C GLN A 61 -44.05 -3.60 29.39
N ILE A 62 -44.49 -2.71 28.50
CA ILE A 62 -45.50 -1.71 28.82
C ILE A 62 -46.86 -2.40 28.70
N VAL A 63 -47.61 -2.46 29.81
CA VAL A 63 -48.85 -3.25 29.91
C VAL A 63 -50.09 -2.40 30.14
N GLY A 64 -49.93 -1.08 30.31
CA GLY A 64 -51.06 -0.17 30.49
C GLY A 64 -50.64 1.29 30.40
N VAL A 65 -51.60 2.13 30.01
CA VAL A 65 -51.46 3.57 29.83
C VAL A 65 -52.53 4.23 30.68
N SER A 66 -52.15 5.13 31.58
CA SER A 66 -53.10 5.85 32.44
C SER A 66 -53.44 7.24 31.90
N LYS A 67 -52.53 7.82 31.11
CA LYS A 67 -52.71 9.12 30.47
C LYS A 67 -51.72 9.26 29.32
N ALA A 68 -52.14 9.86 28.23
CA ALA A 68 -51.24 10.33 27.17
C ALA A 68 -51.70 11.67 26.62
N VAL A 69 -50.75 12.58 26.35
CA VAL A 69 -51.01 13.90 25.75
C VAL A 69 -49.88 14.26 24.80
N ILE A 70 -50.16 15.15 23.86
CA ILE A 70 -49.15 15.81 23.04
C ILE A 70 -48.90 17.22 23.57
N SER A 71 -47.63 17.59 23.73
CA SER A 71 -47.20 18.92 24.17
C SER A 71 -46.09 19.49 23.30
N ASP A 72 -45.81 20.78 23.47
CA ASP A 72 -44.68 21.47 22.84
C ASP A 72 -43.36 21.35 23.61
N SER A 73 -43.37 20.73 24.81
CA SER A 73 -42.20 20.58 25.68
C SER A 73 -42.13 19.18 26.32
N ALA A 74 -40.92 18.68 26.59
CA ALA A 74 -40.70 17.33 27.15
C ALA A 74 -41.26 17.16 28.57
N ASN A 75 -41.16 18.21 29.39
CA ASN A 75 -41.50 18.16 30.81
C ASN A 75 -42.63 19.14 31.14
N GLY A 76 -43.84 18.84 30.66
CA GLY A 76 -44.97 19.78 30.72
C GLY A 76 -45.13 20.52 29.39
N GLY A 77 -45.52 21.80 29.44
CA GLY A 77 -45.83 22.59 28.24
C GLY A 77 -47.33 22.62 27.90
N THR A 78 -47.66 23.36 26.86
CA THR A 78 -49.06 23.53 26.44
C THR A 78 -49.52 22.28 25.68
N ILE A 79 -50.64 21.71 26.11
CA ILE A 79 -51.26 20.57 25.43
C ILE A 79 -51.74 21.02 24.04
N GLN A 80 -51.46 20.22 23.03
CA GLN A 80 -51.72 20.54 21.64
C GLN A 80 -52.85 19.67 21.10
N ASP A 81 -53.87 20.30 20.54
CA ASP A 81 -54.99 19.58 19.91
C ASP A 81 -54.79 19.38 18.39
N SER A 82 -53.73 19.98 17.82
CA SER A 82 -53.35 19.85 16.41
C SER A 82 -51.84 19.98 16.22
N LEU A 83 -51.34 19.46 15.10
CA LEU A 83 -49.93 19.48 14.74
C LEU A 83 -49.67 20.49 13.61
N LYS A 84 -48.50 21.13 13.64
CA LYS A 84 -48.01 22.00 12.57
C LYS A 84 -46.71 21.47 12.00
N ALA A 85 -46.64 21.35 10.68
CA ALA A 85 -45.42 20.90 9.99
C ALA A 85 -44.22 21.78 10.34
N GLY A 86 -43.04 21.17 10.51
CA GLY A 86 -41.82 21.89 10.92
C GLY A 86 -41.70 22.14 12.42
N LYS A 87 -42.64 21.65 13.24
CA LYS A 87 -42.61 21.80 14.71
C LYS A 87 -42.28 20.48 15.40
N LYS A 88 -41.58 20.60 16.52
CA LYS A 88 -41.31 19.50 17.45
C LYS A 88 -42.41 19.43 18.50
N TYR A 89 -42.77 18.21 18.85
CA TYR A 89 -43.76 17.92 19.89
C TYR A 89 -43.30 16.73 20.72
N TYR A 90 -43.96 16.51 21.86
CA TYR A 90 -43.66 15.43 22.77
C TYR A 90 -44.91 14.62 23.07
N LEU A 91 -44.84 13.31 22.86
CA LEU A 91 -45.80 12.37 23.44
C LEU A 91 -45.42 12.16 24.91
N GLN A 92 -46.21 12.73 25.81
CA GLN A 92 -46.09 12.49 27.24
C GLN A 92 -47.09 11.41 27.65
N ALA A 93 -46.58 10.24 28.02
CA ALA A 93 -47.37 9.09 28.44
C ALA A 93 -47.02 8.66 29.87
N TRP A 94 -48.04 8.33 30.66
CA TRP A 94 -47.92 7.71 31.96
C TRP A 94 -48.30 6.25 31.83
N VAL A 95 -47.34 5.36 32.08
CA VAL A 95 -47.49 3.95 31.76
C VAL A 95 -47.19 3.04 32.95
N THR A 96 -47.61 1.78 32.82
CA THR A 96 -47.27 0.69 33.72
C THR A 96 -46.33 -0.28 33.02
N VAL A 97 -45.20 -0.59 33.67
CA VAL A 97 -44.20 -1.54 33.17
C VAL A 97 -44.20 -2.79 34.04
N SER A 98 -44.31 -3.96 33.42
CA SER A 98 -44.24 -5.28 34.08
C SER A 98 -43.06 -6.09 33.55
N GLY A 99 -42.87 -7.32 34.05
CA GLY A 99 -41.80 -8.22 33.61
C GLY A 99 -40.42 -7.95 34.22
N LEU A 100 -40.40 -7.24 35.36
CA LEU A 100 -39.18 -6.91 36.12
C LEU A 100 -39.00 -7.84 37.33
N GLN A 101 -37.80 -7.87 37.90
CA GLN A 101 -37.56 -8.57 39.17
C GLN A 101 -38.39 -7.97 40.31
N LYS A 102 -38.88 -8.82 41.21
CA LYS A 102 -39.69 -8.41 42.38
C LYS A 102 -38.86 -7.62 43.39
N SER A 103 -39.44 -6.57 43.96
CA SER A 103 -38.86 -5.77 45.05
C SER A 103 -37.45 -5.21 44.77
N LYS A 104 -37.09 -5.01 43.49
CA LYS A 104 -35.80 -4.43 43.09
C LYS A 104 -35.96 -2.96 42.70
N LYS A 105 -34.90 -2.19 42.93
CA LYS A 105 -34.82 -0.78 42.56
C LYS A 105 -34.30 -0.66 41.14
N TYR A 106 -35.07 0.01 40.29
CA TYR A 106 -34.70 0.36 38.93
C TYR A 106 -34.50 1.86 38.80
N LYS A 107 -33.49 2.25 38.03
CA LYS A 107 -33.31 3.62 37.56
C LYS A 107 -33.80 3.73 36.12
N SER A 108 -34.07 4.95 35.66
CA SER A 108 -34.23 5.21 34.22
C SER A 108 -33.31 6.34 33.79
N THR A 109 -32.85 6.25 32.55
CA THR A 109 -32.04 7.29 31.90
C THR A 109 -32.91 8.36 31.25
N ASN A 110 -34.18 8.06 30.94
CA ASN A 110 -35.03 8.94 30.14
C ASN A 110 -36.53 8.90 30.49
N ALA A 111 -36.88 8.36 31.66
CA ALA A 111 -38.24 8.42 32.21
C ALA A 111 -38.22 8.80 33.69
N LYS A 112 -39.36 9.30 34.17
CA LYS A 112 -39.54 9.70 35.58
C LYS A 112 -40.59 8.80 36.24
N PHE A 113 -40.38 8.47 37.50
CA PHE A 113 -41.25 7.57 38.25
C PHE A 113 -42.12 8.32 39.26
N GLY A 114 -43.41 7.96 39.29
CA GLY A 114 -44.35 8.40 40.30
C GLY A 114 -44.68 9.90 40.24
N ALA A 115 -45.52 10.36 41.17
CA ALA A 115 -45.92 11.75 41.27
C ALA A 115 -44.75 12.70 41.59
N SER A 116 -43.70 12.17 42.22
CA SER A 116 -42.50 12.92 42.62
C SER A 116 -41.43 13.04 41.52
N ASN A 117 -41.72 12.60 40.29
CA ASN A 117 -40.80 12.62 39.14
C ASN A 117 -39.38 12.11 39.48
N SER A 118 -39.28 10.99 40.20
CA SER A 118 -37.99 10.44 40.63
C SER A 118 -37.28 9.71 39.49
N ASP A 119 -35.94 9.63 39.51
CA ASP A 119 -35.15 8.86 38.52
C ASP A 119 -35.11 7.36 38.81
N SER A 120 -35.77 6.92 39.88
CA SER A 120 -35.79 5.52 40.27
C SER A 120 -37.08 5.15 40.97
N ALA A 121 -37.47 3.87 40.87
CA ALA A 121 -38.55 3.28 41.64
C ALA A 121 -38.23 1.84 42.04
N THR A 122 -38.84 1.39 43.12
CA THR A 122 -38.80 -0.01 43.52
C THR A 122 -40.05 -0.69 42.97
N THR A 123 -39.84 -1.82 42.28
CA THR A 123 -40.93 -2.64 41.74
C THR A 123 -41.76 -3.26 42.85
N THR A 124 -43.04 -3.49 42.60
CA THR A 124 -43.92 -4.26 43.49
C THR A 124 -43.45 -5.72 43.64
N ASN A 125 -44.10 -6.47 44.53
CA ASN A 125 -43.90 -7.92 44.68
C ASN A 125 -44.37 -8.74 43.45
N GLN A 126 -44.98 -8.08 42.47
CA GLN A 126 -45.34 -8.65 41.16
C GLN A 126 -44.37 -8.22 40.05
N GLY A 127 -43.27 -7.54 40.39
CA GLY A 127 -42.29 -7.10 39.38
C GLY A 127 -42.82 -6.01 38.46
N THR A 128 -43.65 -5.11 38.99
CA THR A 128 -44.32 -4.05 38.22
C THR A 128 -43.99 -2.68 38.80
N VAL A 129 -43.92 -1.67 37.93
CA VAL A 129 -43.84 -0.26 38.30
C VAL A 129 -44.90 0.54 37.54
N THR A 130 -45.72 1.28 38.27
CA THR A 130 -46.82 2.10 37.72
C THR A 130 -46.43 3.56 37.63
N ASN A 131 -47.18 4.34 36.85
CA ASN A 131 -47.03 5.79 36.75
C ASN A 131 -45.62 6.22 36.32
N VAL A 132 -45.06 5.49 35.36
CA VAL A 132 -43.80 5.85 34.70
C VAL A 132 -44.12 6.90 33.65
N LYS A 133 -43.68 8.14 33.88
CA LYS A 133 -43.82 9.24 32.93
C LYS A 133 -42.70 9.16 31.89
N ILE A 134 -43.09 8.96 30.65
CA ILE A 134 -42.22 8.94 29.48
C ILE A 134 -42.56 10.17 28.64
N ALA A 135 -41.53 10.88 28.17
CA ALA A 135 -41.67 11.98 27.23
C ALA A 135 -40.80 11.69 26.01
N ILE A 136 -41.44 11.44 24.88
CA ILE A 136 -40.74 11.14 23.62
C ILE A 136 -40.95 12.29 22.64
N GLU A 137 -39.85 12.81 22.11
CA GLU A 137 -39.87 13.81 21.04
C GLU A 137 -40.27 13.18 19.70
N PHE A 138 -41.09 13.88 18.92
CA PHE A 138 -41.30 13.61 17.51
C PHE A 138 -41.46 14.92 16.74
N ASN A 139 -41.25 14.86 15.41
CA ASN A 139 -41.48 16.00 14.53
C ASN A 139 -42.82 15.85 13.81
N ALA A 140 -43.60 16.93 13.76
CA ALA A 140 -44.74 17.02 12.86
C ALA A 140 -44.27 17.44 11.47
N VAL A 141 -44.64 16.68 10.45
CA VAL A 141 -44.15 16.84 9.07
C VAL A 141 -45.30 16.86 8.07
N ASP A 142 -45.15 17.60 6.98
CA ASP A 142 -45.99 17.50 5.78
C ASP A 142 -45.20 16.77 4.69
N PRO A 143 -45.47 15.47 4.44
CA PRO A 143 -44.73 14.69 3.44
C PRO A 143 -44.77 15.29 2.03
N ASN A 144 -45.75 16.14 1.72
CA ASN A 144 -45.91 16.78 0.42
C ASN A 144 -45.15 18.12 0.28
N ALA A 145 -44.63 18.67 1.37
CA ALA A 145 -43.89 19.93 1.33
C ALA A 145 -42.57 19.81 0.54
N LYS A 146 -42.26 20.83 -0.26
CA LYS A 146 -41.07 20.86 -1.14
C LYS A 146 -39.77 21.02 -0.33
N GLY A 147 -38.68 20.49 -0.88
CA GLY A 147 -37.33 20.59 -0.31
C GLY A 147 -36.72 19.21 -0.06
N ASN A 148 -35.47 19.03 -0.44
CA ASN A 148 -34.71 17.82 -0.12
C ASN A 148 -33.57 18.24 0.82
N PRO A 149 -33.38 17.56 1.96
CA PRO A 149 -32.18 17.76 2.76
C PRO A 149 -30.97 17.30 1.96
N TYR A 150 -29.79 17.78 2.35
CA TYR A 150 -28.53 17.27 1.82
C TYR A 150 -27.46 17.26 2.91
N VAL A 151 -26.42 16.47 2.65
CA VAL A 151 -25.18 16.46 3.42
C VAL A 151 -24.08 17.04 2.53
N SER A 152 -23.20 17.83 3.11
CA SER A 152 -22.04 18.38 2.41
C SER A 152 -20.76 18.03 3.16
N TYR A 153 -19.68 17.86 2.40
CA TYR A 153 -18.36 17.52 2.90
C TYR A 153 -17.33 18.57 2.51
N ASN A 154 -16.38 18.81 3.41
CA ASN A 154 -15.31 19.77 3.21
C ASN A 154 -14.14 19.19 2.40
N THR A 155 -14.00 19.61 1.14
CA THR A 155 -12.93 19.19 0.21
C THR A 155 -11.67 20.07 0.26
N SER A 156 -11.51 20.92 1.28
CA SER A 156 -10.38 21.86 1.40
C SER A 156 -9.02 21.29 1.00
N VAL A 157 -8.33 22.02 0.12
CA VAL A 157 -6.88 21.93 -0.12
C VAL A 157 -6.30 23.29 0.27
N ASN A 158 -5.18 23.34 1.00
CA ASN A 158 -4.51 24.59 1.41
C ASN A 158 -5.33 25.56 2.30
N ASN A 159 -6.02 25.03 3.34
CA ASN A 159 -6.74 25.82 4.35
C ASN A 159 -7.87 26.74 3.85
N THR A 160 -8.35 26.57 2.61
CA THR A 160 -9.53 27.28 2.10
C THR A 160 -10.74 26.35 2.10
N PRO A 161 -11.80 26.60 2.90
CA PRO A 161 -13.00 25.78 2.95
C PRO A 161 -13.72 25.68 1.60
N SER A 162 -13.81 24.48 1.05
CA SER A 162 -14.64 24.15 -0.12
C SER A 162 -15.64 23.08 0.27
N TRP A 163 -16.93 23.27 -0.07
CA TRP A 163 -18.01 22.36 0.34
C TRP A 163 -18.68 21.74 -0.87
N GLU A 164 -18.68 20.42 -0.93
CA GLU A 164 -19.36 19.66 -1.98
C GLU A 164 -20.59 18.94 -1.43
N THR A 165 -21.67 18.92 -2.21
CA THR A 165 -22.90 18.19 -1.84
C THR A 165 -22.71 16.72 -2.15
N LEU A 166 -23.03 15.86 -1.19
CA LEU A 166 -22.98 14.42 -1.35
C LEU A 166 -24.31 13.90 -1.86
N SER A 167 -24.23 12.95 -2.78
CA SER A 167 -25.40 12.18 -3.20
C SER A 167 -25.76 11.12 -2.14
N ASP A 168 -27.04 10.72 -2.09
CA ASP A 168 -27.53 9.79 -1.08
C ASP A 168 -26.73 8.48 -1.06
N LYS A 169 -26.31 8.08 0.15
CA LYS A 169 -25.51 6.88 0.47
C LYS A 169 -24.06 6.90 -0.01
N GLN A 170 -23.51 8.05 -0.36
CA GLN A 170 -22.11 8.17 -0.75
C GLN A 170 -21.16 8.23 0.47
N THR A 171 -19.98 7.63 0.34
CA THR A 171 -18.87 7.72 1.30
C THR A 171 -17.97 8.91 0.95
N ALA A 172 -17.75 9.83 1.89
CA ALA A 172 -17.22 11.16 1.58
C ALA A 172 -15.84 11.49 2.16
N PHE A 173 -15.30 10.62 3.01
CA PHE A 173 -14.11 10.97 3.77
C PHE A 173 -13.43 9.69 4.23
N SER A 174 -12.10 9.67 4.13
CA SER A 174 -11.26 8.56 4.57
C SER A 174 -10.12 9.06 5.44
N LYS A 175 -10.16 8.73 6.73
CA LYS A 175 -9.10 9.06 7.71
C LYS A 175 -8.95 7.94 8.74
N ASN A 176 -7.77 7.83 9.32
CA ASN A 176 -7.54 6.90 10.43
C ASN A 176 -8.51 7.19 11.58
N ALA A 177 -9.13 6.15 12.13
CA ALA A 177 -10.02 6.25 13.27
C ALA A 177 -9.27 6.87 14.46
N PRO A 178 -9.81 7.92 15.11
CA PRO A 178 -9.22 8.49 16.30
C PRO A 178 -9.37 7.57 17.51
N ALA A 179 -8.55 7.77 18.53
CA ALA A 179 -8.50 6.90 19.72
C ALA A 179 -9.67 7.11 20.70
N THR A 180 -10.40 8.23 20.61
CA THR A 180 -11.48 8.59 21.53
C THR A 180 -12.73 9.05 20.79
N VAL A 181 -13.89 8.90 21.46
CA VAL A 181 -15.18 9.36 20.95
C VAL A 181 -15.18 10.88 20.73
N GLY A 182 -14.60 11.67 21.63
CA GLY A 182 -14.54 13.13 21.50
C GLY A 182 -13.77 13.59 20.27
N ALA A 183 -12.62 12.97 19.98
CA ALA A 183 -11.86 13.29 18.76
C ALA A 183 -12.61 12.88 17.49
N MET A 184 -13.44 11.82 17.55
CA MET A 184 -14.32 11.44 16.46
C MET A 184 -15.43 12.49 16.23
N VAL A 185 -16.03 13.00 17.32
CA VAL A 185 -17.01 14.08 17.28
C VAL A 185 -16.42 15.33 16.62
N ASP A 186 -15.22 15.74 17.02
CA ASP A 186 -14.53 16.91 16.45
C ASP A 186 -14.27 16.74 14.95
N GLU A 187 -13.82 15.55 14.54
CA GLU A 187 -13.55 15.26 13.13
C GLU A 187 -14.82 15.37 12.27
N ILE A 188 -15.92 14.75 12.72
CA ILE A 188 -17.16 14.73 11.97
C ILE A 188 -17.74 16.15 11.89
N ASN A 189 -17.80 16.87 13.01
CA ASN A 189 -18.33 18.24 13.05
C ASN A 189 -17.46 19.22 12.24
N GLY A 190 -16.15 18.96 12.11
CA GLY A 190 -15.25 19.75 11.27
C GLY A 190 -15.35 19.46 9.77
N LYS A 191 -15.71 18.23 9.39
CA LYS A 191 -15.72 17.77 7.98
C LYS A 191 -17.09 17.76 7.32
N PHE A 192 -18.16 17.68 8.10
CA PHE A 192 -19.51 17.57 7.57
C PHE A 192 -20.39 18.75 7.96
N LYS A 193 -21.26 19.13 7.03
CA LYS A 193 -22.35 20.08 7.25
C LYS A 193 -23.64 19.51 6.70
N VAL A 194 -24.74 19.83 7.34
CA VAL A 194 -26.07 19.38 6.95
C VAL A 194 -26.95 20.59 6.66
N ALA A 195 -27.95 20.43 5.80
CA ALA A 195 -29.02 21.41 5.70
C ALA A 195 -30.37 20.76 5.40
N PRO A 196 -31.47 21.35 5.89
CA PRO A 196 -32.82 20.85 5.65
C PRO A 196 -33.32 21.18 4.22
N ASN A 197 -32.78 22.20 3.57
CA ASN A 197 -33.13 22.66 2.23
C ASN A 197 -31.87 23.19 1.50
N SER A 198 -31.79 23.00 0.17
CA SER A 198 -30.73 23.34 -0.82
C SER A 198 -29.50 24.18 -0.40
N VAL A 199 -28.36 23.94 -1.08
CA VAL A 199 -26.95 24.41 -0.90
C VAL A 199 -26.68 25.79 -0.26
N THR A 200 -27.60 26.74 -0.27
CA THR A 200 -27.35 28.16 0.02
C THR A 200 -26.96 28.49 1.46
N THR A 201 -27.31 27.66 2.46
CA THR A 201 -26.94 27.90 3.87
C THR A 201 -26.72 26.60 4.66
N PRO A 202 -25.60 25.87 4.46
CA PRO A 202 -25.29 24.68 5.24
C PRO A 202 -25.03 25.04 6.71
N VAL A 203 -25.62 24.29 7.64
CA VAL A 203 -25.36 24.42 9.08
C VAL A 203 -24.34 23.37 9.54
N ALA A 204 -23.67 23.62 10.66
CA ALA A 204 -22.75 22.65 11.26
C ALA A 204 -23.47 21.32 11.51
N PHE A 205 -22.82 20.20 11.18
CA PHE A 205 -23.28 18.93 11.71
C PHE A 205 -23.10 18.97 13.24
N VAL A 206 -24.12 18.53 13.97
CA VAL A 206 -24.10 18.53 15.44
C VAL A 206 -24.19 17.08 15.88
N THR A 207 -23.08 16.34 15.80
CA THR A 207 -22.94 15.05 16.49
C THR A 207 -22.39 15.30 17.88
N ASN A 208 -22.91 14.57 18.87
CA ASN A 208 -22.36 14.53 20.22
C ASN A 208 -21.78 13.15 20.55
N ALA A 209 -21.18 13.02 21.73
CA ALA A 209 -20.54 11.77 22.15
C ALA A 209 -21.53 10.62 22.29
N ASP A 210 -22.75 10.87 22.77
CA ASP A 210 -23.77 9.84 22.95
C ASP A 210 -24.30 9.31 21.61
N ASP A 211 -24.47 10.20 20.61
CA ASP A 211 -24.82 9.81 19.24
C ASP A 211 -23.77 8.87 18.64
N VAL A 212 -22.49 9.22 18.84
CA VAL A 212 -21.36 8.41 18.34
C VAL A 212 -21.32 7.06 19.04
N ILE A 213 -21.44 7.03 20.37
CA ILE A 213 -21.45 5.78 21.15
C ILE A 213 -22.61 4.89 20.74
N GLN A 214 -23.80 5.46 20.54
CA GLN A 214 -24.98 4.72 20.10
C GLN A 214 -24.76 4.09 18.72
N GLN A 215 -24.23 4.85 17.75
CA GLN A 215 -23.94 4.32 16.41
C GLN A 215 -22.85 3.25 16.43
N LEU A 216 -21.76 3.46 17.16
CA LEU A 216 -20.69 2.47 17.31
C LEU A 216 -21.23 1.17 17.92
N THR A 217 -22.01 1.28 19.00
CA THR A 217 -22.62 0.12 19.65
C THR A 217 -23.61 -0.60 18.74
N ALA A 218 -24.42 0.15 17.98
CA ALA A 218 -25.34 -0.42 16.98
C ALA A 218 -24.60 -1.13 15.84
N ALA A 219 -23.38 -0.69 15.50
CA ALA A 219 -22.49 -1.34 14.55
C ALA A 219 -21.72 -2.53 15.15
N GLY A 220 -21.97 -2.91 16.41
CA GLY A 220 -21.27 -3.99 17.11
C GLY A 220 -19.86 -3.63 17.58
N ILE A 221 -19.48 -2.35 17.52
CA ILE A 221 -18.18 -1.87 17.98
C ILE A 221 -18.21 -1.68 19.49
N LYS A 222 -17.29 -2.34 20.19
CA LYS A 222 -17.19 -2.26 21.65
C LYS A 222 -16.64 -0.89 22.07
N VAL A 223 -17.44 -0.16 22.83
CA VAL A 223 -17.06 1.10 23.47
C VAL A 223 -16.74 0.86 24.94
N ASN A 224 -15.63 1.42 25.43
CA ASN A 224 -15.20 1.37 26.82
C ASN A 224 -15.26 2.77 27.44
N GLY A 225 -16.07 2.94 28.49
CA GLY A 225 -16.28 4.23 29.15
C GLY A 225 -17.55 4.95 28.69
N THR A 226 -17.68 6.24 29.04
CA THR A 226 -18.84 7.09 28.70
C THR A 226 -18.38 8.49 28.30
N GLY A 227 -19.21 9.21 27.54
CA GLY A 227 -18.95 10.58 27.10
C GLY A 227 -17.74 10.71 26.16
N ALA A 228 -17.22 11.93 26.02
CA ALA A 228 -16.17 12.27 25.04
C ALA A 228 -14.83 11.52 25.28
N ASN A 229 -14.55 11.09 26.51
CA ASN A 229 -13.32 10.37 26.85
C ASN A 229 -13.42 8.86 26.62
N ALA A 230 -14.60 8.35 26.24
CA ALA A 230 -14.76 6.93 25.93
C ALA A 230 -13.83 6.51 24.77
N THR A 231 -13.29 5.31 24.86
CA THR A 231 -12.49 4.67 23.80
C THR A 231 -13.29 3.57 23.15
N PHE A 232 -12.89 3.14 21.96
CA PHE A 232 -13.57 2.06 21.25
C PHE A 232 -12.56 1.20 20.49
N THR A 233 -12.91 -0.07 20.28
CA THR A 233 -12.07 -0.98 19.50
C THR A 233 -12.25 -0.70 18.01
N ILE A 234 -11.19 -0.27 17.35
CA ILE A 234 -11.21 -0.02 15.90
C ILE A 234 -11.20 -1.38 15.19
N PRO A 235 -12.18 -1.71 14.32
CA PRO A 235 -12.14 -2.93 13.53
C PRO A 235 -10.95 -2.93 12.57
N ASP A 236 -10.37 -4.11 12.31
CA ASP A 236 -9.19 -4.28 11.43
C ASP A 236 -9.38 -3.65 10.04
N LYS A 237 -10.62 -3.65 9.55
CA LYS A 237 -11.01 -3.12 8.23
C LYS A 237 -11.46 -1.65 8.27
N GLY A 238 -11.40 -0.99 9.42
CA GLY A 238 -12.08 0.29 9.64
C GLY A 238 -13.61 0.12 9.76
N PHE A 239 -14.34 1.23 9.73
CA PHE A 239 -15.80 1.25 9.83
C PHE A 239 -16.40 2.52 9.21
N ASP A 240 -17.65 2.43 8.77
CA ASP A 240 -18.42 3.58 8.31
C ASP A 240 -19.23 4.20 9.45
N PHE A 241 -19.23 5.52 9.51
CA PHE A 241 -20.07 6.31 10.41
C PHE A 241 -21.18 7.00 9.62
N LYS A 242 -22.43 6.87 10.07
CA LYS A 242 -23.59 7.38 9.34
C LYS A 242 -23.87 8.84 9.74
N VAL A 243 -23.84 9.73 8.74
CA VAL A 243 -24.21 11.13 8.85
C VAL A 243 -25.58 11.31 8.22
N THR A 244 -26.56 11.81 9.00
CA THR A 244 -27.93 11.98 8.49
C THR A 244 -28.38 13.43 8.63
N SER A 245 -28.91 14.00 7.55
CA SER A 245 -29.65 15.26 7.54
C SER A 245 -31.14 14.97 7.46
N TYR A 246 -31.96 15.81 8.11
CA TYR A 246 -33.42 15.73 8.05
C TYR A 246 -34.01 17.09 7.69
N ASN A 247 -35.03 17.07 6.85
CA ASN A 247 -35.89 18.23 6.64
C ASN A 247 -37.04 18.17 7.65
N SER A 248 -37.05 19.09 8.60
CA SER A 248 -38.05 19.14 9.67
C SER A 248 -39.47 19.43 9.18
N THR A 249 -39.63 20.00 7.97
CA THR A 249 -40.93 20.37 7.41
C THR A 249 -41.59 19.20 6.72
N ASN A 250 -40.84 18.34 6.02
CA ASN A 250 -41.42 17.23 5.25
C ASN A 250 -40.96 15.82 5.67
N GLY A 251 -40.06 15.72 6.65
CA GLY A 251 -39.59 14.46 7.20
C GLY A 251 -38.66 13.66 6.28
N LYS A 252 -38.31 14.19 5.09
CA LYS A 252 -37.31 13.57 4.22
C LYS A 252 -35.95 13.59 4.89
N SER A 253 -35.12 12.61 4.59
CA SER A 253 -33.75 12.51 5.07
C SER A 253 -32.76 12.37 3.91
N ALA A 254 -31.53 12.82 4.15
CA ALA A 254 -30.38 12.56 3.30
C ALA A 254 -29.31 11.91 4.14
N VAL A 255 -28.68 10.87 3.60
CA VAL A 255 -27.70 10.05 4.33
C VAL A 255 -26.37 10.06 3.59
N ALA A 256 -25.30 10.28 4.33
CA ALA A 256 -23.93 10.09 3.89
C ALA A 256 -23.16 9.21 4.87
N TYR A 257 -22.01 8.71 4.44
CA TYR A 257 -21.13 7.90 5.27
C TYR A 257 -19.72 8.49 5.34
N ALA A 258 -19.16 8.53 6.55
CA ALA A 258 -17.76 8.86 6.79
C ALA A 258 -17.00 7.56 7.05
N HIS A 259 -16.02 7.24 6.20
CA HIS A 259 -15.26 6.00 6.33
C HIS A 259 -14.02 6.23 7.20
N PHE A 260 -13.96 5.58 8.37
CA PHE A 260 -12.81 5.61 9.26
C PHE A 260 -11.95 4.36 9.05
N LYS A 261 -10.71 4.56 8.60
CA LYS A 261 -9.73 3.49 8.40
C LYS A 261 -9.21 2.96 9.74
N SER A 262 -8.87 1.67 9.76
CA SER A 262 -7.98 1.16 10.79
C SER A 262 -6.62 1.87 10.70
N SER A 263 -5.97 2.13 11.83
CA SER A 263 -4.63 2.74 11.86
C SER A 263 -3.51 1.79 11.43
N VAL A 264 -3.86 0.56 11.01
CA VAL A 264 -2.94 -0.49 10.56
C VAL A 264 -2.84 -0.44 9.03
N ASP A 265 -1.62 -0.42 8.51
CA ASP A 265 -1.28 -0.25 7.09
C ASP A 265 -2.19 -1.05 6.12
N ASN A 266 -2.83 -0.35 5.18
CA ASN A 266 -3.79 -0.90 4.22
C ASN A 266 -3.20 -2.01 3.32
N SER A 267 -1.86 -2.12 3.23
CA SER A 267 -1.16 -3.17 2.47
C SER A 267 -1.46 -4.59 2.96
N LEU A 268 -1.85 -4.75 4.24
CA LEU A 268 -2.21 -6.04 4.85
C LEU A 268 -3.66 -6.50 4.58
N ASN A 269 -4.50 -5.61 4.05
CA ASN A 269 -5.90 -5.95 3.77
C ASN A 269 -6.08 -6.64 2.40
N TYR A 270 -5.10 -6.50 1.52
CA TYR A 270 -5.10 -7.12 0.20
C TYR A 270 -4.36 -8.46 0.22
N PRO A 271 -4.74 -9.42 -0.62
CA PRO A 271 -3.97 -10.66 -0.76
C PRO A 271 -2.57 -10.39 -1.33
N LEU A 272 -1.60 -11.24 -1.03
CA LEU A 272 -0.28 -11.20 -1.67
C LEU A 272 -0.27 -12.14 -2.87
N ILE A 273 0.17 -11.64 -4.03
CA ILE A 273 0.57 -12.51 -5.14
C ILE A 273 2.06 -12.81 -4.98
N ARG A 274 2.41 -14.08 -5.14
CA ARG A 274 3.77 -14.59 -4.99
C ARG A 274 4.19 -15.26 -6.28
N TYR A 275 5.37 -14.91 -6.77
CA TYR A 275 5.95 -15.50 -7.96
C TYR A 275 7.30 -16.15 -7.64
N SER A 276 7.55 -17.33 -8.20
CA SER A 276 8.82 -18.04 -8.10
C SER A 276 9.42 -18.21 -9.49
N ASN A 277 10.68 -17.81 -9.68
CA ASN A 277 11.35 -17.81 -10.99
C ASN A 277 12.04 -19.12 -11.35
N ASN A 278 12.08 -20.09 -10.43
CA ASN A 278 12.64 -21.43 -10.56
C ASN A 278 12.20 -22.25 -9.34
N SER A 279 12.28 -23.58 -9.36
CA SER A 279 11.85 -24.51 -8.30
C SER A 279 12.45 -24.30 -6.87
N SER A 280 13.10 -23.16 -6.58
CA SER A 280 13.49 -22.72 -5.25
C SER A 280 12.30 -22.19 -4.44
N SER A 281 12.44 -22.21 -3.11
CA SER A 281 11.49 -21.68 -2.14
C SER A 281 11.43 -20.14 -2.07
N ASP A 282 12.17 -19.44 -2.95
CA ASP A 282 12.27 -17.99 -2.94
C ASP A 282 11.16 -17.38 -3.79
N TYR A 283 10.23 -16.68 -3.13
CA TYR A 283 9.11 -16.02 -3.78
C TYR A 283 9.29 -14.50 -3.72
N PHE A 284 8.99 -13.84 -4.83
CA PHE A 284 8.80 -12.40 -4.88
C PHE A 284 7.37 -12.05 -4.49
N ASN A 285 7.21 -11.11 -3.55
CA ASN A 285 5.91 -10.67 -3.06
C ASN A 285 5.44 -9.44 -3.84
N VAL A 286 4.25 -9.53 -4.40
CA VAL A 286 3.53 -8.44 -5.06
C VAL A 286 2.40 -7.99 -4.14
N GLN A 287 2.37 -6.68 -3.87
CA GLN A 287 1.38 -6.04 -3.02
C GLN A 287 0.46 -5.17 -3.89
N GLN A 288 -0.76 -4.92 -3.42
CA GLN A 288 -1.67 -4.05 -4.15
C GLN A 288 -1.06 -2.65 -4.32
N GLY A 289 -0.98 -2.19 -5.58
CA GLY A 289 -0.40 -0.90 -5.93
C GLY A 289 1.13 -0.82 -5.85
N SER A 290 1.82 -1.92 -5.53
CA SER A 290 3.29 -1.97 -5.53
C SER A 290 3.83 -3.21 -6.25
N ASN A 291 4.49 -2.95 -7.37
CA ASN A 291 5.23 -3.95 -8.13
C ASN A 291 6.69 -3.94 -7.68
N ASN A 292 7.00 -4.60 -6.55
CA ASN A 292 8.36 -4.71 -6.00
C ASN A 292 9.26 -5.68 -6.80
N PHE A 293 9.26 -5.58 -8.13
CA PHE A 293 10.27 -6.25 -8.97
C PHE A 293 11.44 -5.29 -9.12
N ASN A 294 12.51 -5.49 -8.33
CA ASN A 294 13.74 -4.70 -8.39
C ASN A 294 14.56 -4.95 -9.67
N ASN A 295 13.93 -4.89 -10.86
CA ASN A 295 14.47 -4.97 -12.23
C ASN A 295 14.31 -6.29 -13.01
N ALA A 296 13.49 -7.24 -12.54
CA ALA A 296 13.18 -8.44 -13.34
C ALA A 296 11.72 -8.87 -13.15
N MET A 297 10.80 -8.22 -13.86
CA MET A 297 9.45 -8.77 -14.02
C MET A 297 9.57 -10.15 -14.69
N PRO A 298 8.84 -11.16 -14.21
CA PRO A 298 8.89 -12.47 -14.83
C PRO A 298 8.21 -12.50 -16.19
N ILE A 299 8.84 -13.20 -17.12
CA ILE A 299 8.20 -13.66 -18.35
C ILE A 299 7.81 -15.11 -18.14
N VAL A 300 6.51 -15.37 -18.09
CA VAL A 300 5.99 -16.74 -18.05
C VAL A 300 5.99 -17.27 -19.48
N THR A 301 6.52 -18.47 -19.70
CA THR A 301 6.62 -19.06 -21.03
C THR A 301 5.49 -20.05 -21.27
N VAL A 302 4.85 -19.93 -22.42
CA VAL A 302 3.82 -20.84 -22.93
C VAL A 302 4.30 -21.39 -24.26
N LYS A 303 4.12 -22.70 -24.46
CA LYS A 303 4.41 -23.34 -25.75
C LYS A 303 3.27 -23.05 -26.73
N MET A 304 3.62 -22.76 -27.98
CA MET A 304 2.64 -22.54 -29.05
C MET A 304 1.75 -23.75 -29.25
N ASN A 305 0.49 -23.48 -29.60
CA ASN A 305 -0.52 -24.49 -29.92
C ASN A 305 -0.81 -25.46 -28.75
N THR A 306 -0.62 -25.04 -27.50
CA THR A 306 -1.10 -25.78 -26.32
C THR A 306 -2.44 -25.24 -25.84
N ASN A 307 -3.30 -26.12 -25.32
CA ASN A 307 -4.66 -25.76 -24.89
C ASN A 307 -4.74 -25.46 -23.38
N ASP A 308 -3.75 -25.86 -22.61
CA ASP A 308 -3.62 -25.73 -21.15
C ASP A 308 -2.82 -24.50 -20.72
N TRP A 309 -2.61 -23.55 -21.64
CA TRP A 309 -1.77 -22.38 -21.44
C TRP A 309 -2.19 -21.54 -20.23
N ALA A 310 -3.50 -21.38 -19.98
CA ALA A 310 -4.01 -20.54 -18.90
C ALA A 310 -3.67 -21.13 -17.52
N GLU A 311 -3.82 -22.45 -17.37
CA GLU A 311 -3.49 -23.17 -16.14
C GLU A 311 -1.96 -23.22 -15.94
N THR A 312 -1.21 -23.43 -17.01
CA THR A 312 0.25 -23.31 -17.01
C THR A 312 0.68 -21.95 -16.47
N ILE A 313 0.08 -20.86 -16.93
CA ILE A 313 0.41 -19.51 -16.46
C ILE A 313 0.07 -19.35 -14.98
N VAL A 314 -1.16 -19.67 -14.59
CA VAL A 314 -1.63 -19.48 -13.21
C VAL A 314 -0.79 -20.27 -12.20
N ASN A 315 -0.32 -21.47 -12.56
CA ASN A 315 0.51 -22.32 -11.70
C ASN A 315 1.91 -21.73 -11.39
N HIS A 316 2.36 -20.70 -12.12
CA HIS A 316 3.60 -19.98 -11.77
C HIS A 316 3.42 -19.01 -10.59
N PHE A 317 2.17 -18.77 -10.18
CA PHE A 317 1.82 -17.85 -9.13
C PHE A 317 1.15 -18.56 -7.96
N LYS A 318 1.33 -17.98 -6.78
CA LYS A 318 0.57 -18.35 -5.57
C LYS A 318 -0.07 -17.10 -5.01
N ALA A 319 -1.24 -17.24 -4.41
CA ALA A 319 -1.85 -16.17 -3.64
C ALA A 319 -2.01 -16.60 -2.18
N THR A 320 -1.81 -15.67 -1.25
CA THR A 320 -1.99 -15.91 0.19
C THR A 320 -2.58 -14.66 0.83
N GLN A 321 -3.37 -14.80 1.89
CA GLN A 321 -3.72 -13.65 2.70
C GLN A 321 -2.45 -13.02 3.30
N ALA A 322 -2.35 -11.69 3.26
CA ALA A 322 -1.25 -10.96 3.88
C ALA A 322 -1.18 -11.24 5.39
N GLY A 323 0.03 -11.38 5.91
CA GLY A 323 0.27 -11.72 7.30
C GLY A 323 0.62 -10.52 8.16
N LYS A 324 1.87 -10.05 8.01
CA LYS A 324 2.43 -8.95 8.77
C LYS A 324 3.43 -8.15 7.94
N MET A 325 3.82 -7.00 8.47
CA MET A 325 4.96 -6.23 7.97
C MET A 325 6.25 -6.76 8.60
N ASP A 326 7.27 -6.97 7.78
CA ASP A 326 8.68 -7.18 8.16
C ASP A 326 9.52 -6.08 7.51
N GLY A 327 9.85 -5.04 8.29
CA GLY A 327 10.36 -3.78 7.75
C GLY A 327 9.35 -3.12 6.79
N ASN A 328 9.78 -2.82 5.56
CA ASN A 328 8.92 -2.26 4.50
C ASN A 328 8.24 -3.33 3.63
N ASN A 329 8.40 -4.62 3.96
CA ASN A 329 7.88 -5.72 3.16
C ASN A 329 6.72 -6.42 3.87
N VAL A 330 5.61 -6.64 3.17
CA VAL A 330 4.56 -7.55 3.63
C VAL A 330 5.04 -9.00 3.45
N VAL A 331 4.92 -9.80 4.51
CA VAL A 331 5.22 -11.23 4.52
C VAL A 331 3.95 -12.08 4.61
N PRO A 332 3.92 -13.26 3.99
CA PRO A 332 2.77 -14.16 3.99
C PRO A 332 2.68 -14.94 5.31
N GLU A 333 1.53 -14.85 6.00
CA GLU A 333 1.25 -15.61 7.23
C GLU A 333 -0.18 -16.19 7.25
N GLY A 334 -1.03 -15.81 6.28
CA GLY A 334 -2.42 -16.25 6.20
C GLY A 334 -2.66 -17.45 5.26
N ALA A 335 -3.93 -17.85 5.15
CA ALA A 335 -4.35 -18.98 4.33
C ALA A 335 -3.97 -18.82 2.85
N ALA A 336 -3.66 -19.94 2.20
CA ALA A 336 -3.46 -19.99 0.76
C ALA A 336 -4.79 -19.67 0.05
N LEU A 337 -4.71 -18.80 -0.95
CA LEU A 337 -5.82 -18.46 -1.82
C LEU A 337 -5.65 -19.24 -3.12
N ARG A 338 -6.74 -19.82 -3.60
CA ARG A 338 -6.75 -20.55 -4.86
C ARG A 338 -6.82 -19.55 -6.00
N LEU A 339 -5.80 -19.56 -6.86
CA LEU A 339 -5.86 -18.92 -8.17
C LEU A 339 -6.43 -19.91 -9.19
N VAL A 340 -7.23 -19.40 -10.12
CA VAL A 340 -7.83 -20.16 -11.21
C VAL A 340 -7.66 -19.44 -12.54
N SER A 341 -7.87 -20.14 -13.66
CA SER A 341 -7.72 -19.56 -15.00
C SER A 341 -8.61 -18.34 -15.26
N SER A 342 -9.77 -18.22 -14.60
CA SER A 342 -10.66 -17.05 -14.70
C SER A 342 -10.11 -15.79 -14.04
N ASP A 343 -9.10 -15.92 -13.18
CA ASP A 343 -8.41 -14.78 -12.55
C ASP A 343 -7.41 -14.12 -13.51
N LEU A 344 -7.16 -14.76 -14.65
CA LEU A 344 -6.28 -14.27 -15.71
C LEU A 344 -7.12 -13.55 -16.77
N SER A 345 -6.75 -12.30 -17.06
CA SER A 345 -7.27 -11.56 -18.20
C SER A 345 -6.14 -11.17 -19.14
N ALA A 346 -6.44 -11.24 -20.44
CA ALA A 346 -5.45 -11.14 -21.49
C ALA A 346 -5.98 -10.26 -22.63
N SER A 347 -5.33 -9.13 -22.88
CA SER A 347 -5.69 -8.28 -24.03
C SER A 347 -4.95 -8.77 -25.27
N GLY A 348 -5.69 -9.32 -26.25
CA GLY A 348 -5.11 -9.70 -27.54
C GLY A 348 -4.19 -10.93 -27.51
N PHE A 349 -4.28 -11.76 -26.47
CA PHE A 349 -3.47 -12.97 -26.37
C PHE A 349 -3.86 -14.03 -27.39
N ASN A 350 -2.87 -14.62 -28.04
CA ASN A 350 -3.05 -15.73 -28.98
C ASN A 350 -1.96 -16.79 -28.77
N ALA A 351 -2.35 -17.94 -28.19
CA ALA A 351 -1.45 -19.06 -27.92
C ALA A 351 -0.90 -19.75 -29.18
N ASN A 352 -1.46 -19.45 -30.36
CA ASN A 352 -1.03 -20.03 -31.64
C ASN A 352 -0.02 -19.15 -32.37
N VAL A 353 0.33 -17.99 -31.81
CA VAL A 353 1.15 -16.97 -32.47
C VAL A 353 2.31 -16.56 -31.57
N ALA A 354 3.54 -16.72 -32.06
CA ALA A 354 4.75 -16.44 -31.31
C ALA A 354 4.87 -14.94 -31.02
N GLY A 355 5.08 -14.59 -29.75
CA GLY A 355 5.13 -13.18 -29.36
C GLY A 355 5.18 -12.97 -27.86
N LEU A 356 5.24 -11.71 -27.47
CA LEU A 356 5.10 -11.28 -26.09
C LEU A 356 3.70 -10.70 -25.91
N TYR A 357 2.99 -11.07 -24.85
CA TYR A 357 1.62 -10.65 -24.61
C TYR A 357 1.43 -10.10 -23.20
N PRO A 358 0.80 -8.93 -23.02
CA PRO A 358 0.50 -8.39 -21.71
C PRO A 358 -0.65 -9.18 -21.07
N MET A 359 -0.49 -9.46 -19.78
CA MET A 359 -1.42 -10.23 -18.98
C MET A 359 -1.68 -9.52 -17.67
N THR A 360 -2.88 -9.74 -17.15
CA THR A 360 -3.28 -9.28 -15.81
C THR A 360 -3.78 -10.48 -15.03
N LEU A 361 -3.23 -10.69 -13.85
CA LEU A 361 -3.67 -11.69 -12.88
C LEU A 361 -4.25 -10.99 -11.66
N GLU A 362 -5.43 -11.43 -11.22
CA GLU A 362 -6.11 -10.89 -10.05
C GLU A 362 -6.21 -11.93 -8.93
N ALA A 363 -5.60 -11.66 -7.78
CA ALA A 363 -5.87 -12.44 -6.57
C ALA A 363 -6.94 -11.73 -5.76
N LYS A 364 -8.07 -12.40 -5.50
CA LYS A 364 -9.15 -11.87 -4.66
C LYS A 364 -9.27 -12.66 -3.36
N ASN A 365 -9.39 -11.98 -2.23
CA ASN A 365 -9.67 -12.62 -0.95
C ASN A 365 -11.19 -12.74 -0.67
N SER A 366 -11.56 -13.39 0.43
CA SER A 366 -12.96 -13.56 0.83
C SER A 366 -13.73 -12.25 1.05
N ASP A 367 -13.01 -11.15 1.24
CA ASP A 367 -13.57 -9.81 1.45
C ASP A 367 -13.79 -9.04 0.13
N GLY A 368 -13.47 -9.67 -1.02
CA GLY A 368 -13.60 -9.06 -2.33
C GLY A 368 -12.46 -8.09 -2.69
N LEU A 369 -11.48 -7.92 -1.81
CA LEU A 369 -10.31 -7.09 -2.08
C LEU A 369 -9.36 -7.82 -3.02
N THR A 370 -8.85 -7.10 -4.01
CA THR A 370 -8.11 -7.69 -5.13
C THR A 370 -6.71 -7.09 -5.21
N THR A 371 -5.72 -7.97 -5.33
CA THR A 371 -4.37 -7.61 -5.75
C THR A 371 -4.20 -7.89 -7.22
N THR A 372 -3.79 -6.88 -7.98
CA THR A 372 -3.61 -6.98 -9.43
C THR A 372 -2.12 -7.06 -9.77
N LEU A 373 -1.72 -8.08 -10.53
CA LEU A 373 -0.39 -8.22 -11.10
C LEU A 373 -0.46 -8.08 -12.62
N HIS A 374 0.27 -7.10 -13.15
CA HIS A 374 0.52 -6.98 -14.58
C HIS A 374 1.88 -7.61 -14.92
N PHE A 375 1.90 -8.48 -15.93
CA PHE A 375 3.11 -9.17 -16.37
C PHE A 375 3.02 -9.51 -17.86
N ASN A 376 4.11 -10.04 -18.43
CA ASN A 376 4.13 -10.47 -19.83
C ASN A 376 4.25 -11.99 -19.92
N VAL A 377 3.56 -12.58 -20.90
CA VAL A 377 3.67 -13.99 -21.30
C VAL A 377 4.37 -14.09 -22.64
N ALA A 378 5.36 -14.97 -22.73
CA ALA A 378 6.02 -15.33 -23.97
C ALA A 378 5.38 -16.58 -24.55
N VAL A 379 4.80 -16.46 -25.76
CA VAL A 379 4.36 -17.62 -26.54
C VAL A 379 5.51 -18.02 -27.47
N THR A 380 6.03 -19.24 -27.30
CA THR A 380 7.25 -19.72 -27.96
C THR A 380 7.03 -21.00 -28.75
N GLY A 381 7.77 -21.18 -29.84
CA GLY A 381 7.65 -22.34 -30.75
C GLY A 381 8.11 -23.68 -30.17
N SER A 382 8.21 -24.70 -31.03
CA SER A 382 8.51 -26.11 -30.69
C SER A 382 9.87 -26.35 -30.02
N THR A 383 10.77 -25.37 -30.03
CA THR A 383 12.15 -25.45 -29.54
C THR A 383 12.44 -24.52 -28.36
N LEU A 384 11.41 -23.97 -27.68
CA LEU A 384 11.58 -23.04 -26.55
C LEU A 384 12.62 -21.93 -26.85
N ASP A 385 12.68 -21.41 -28.08
CA ASP A 385 13.67 -20.39 -28.43
C ASP A 385 13.40 -19.10 -27.63
N GLU A 386 14.21 -18.98 -26.57
CA GLU A 386 13.94 -18.34 -25.30
C GLU A 386 13.78 -16.83 -25.43
N ILE A 387 12.56 -16.29 -25.30
CA ILE A 387 12.44 -14.88 -24.97
C ILE A 387 13.09 -14.68 -23.59
N LYS A 388 14.13 -13.84 -23.54
CA LYS A 388 14.86 -13.53 -22.31
C LYS A 388 14.77 -12.05 -21.97
N ASN A 389 14.63 -11.76 -20.68
CA ASN A 389 14.87 -10.43 -20.16
C ASN A 389 16.38 -10.24 -20.02
N VAL A 390 16.91 -9.22 -20.70
CA VAL A 390 18.32 -8.83 -20.66
C VAL A 390 18.41 -7.38 -20.19
N THR A 391 19.42 -7.09 -19.36
CA THR A 391 19.68 -5.71 -18.94
C THR A 391 20.52 -5.03 -20.02
N VAL A 392 20.12 -3.83 -20.41
CA VAL A 392 20.89 -3.00 -21.32
C VAL A 392 22.07 -2.39 -20.58
N HIS A 393 23.27 -2.61 -21.09
CA HIS A 393 24.53 -2.09 -20.61
C HIS A 393 25.11 -1.13 -21.64
N SER A 394 25.03 0.17 -21.36
CA SER A 394 25.54 1.21 -22.26
C SER A 394 26.06 2.43 -21.49
N ASN A 395 27.04 3.14 -22.06
CA ASN A 395 27.55 4.40 -21.51
C ASN A 395 26.89 5.63 -22.19
N GLY A 396 25.81 5.43 -22.96
CA GLY A 396 25.07 6.44 -23.69
C GLY A 396 23.68 5.96 -24.12
N GLN A 397 22.91 6.81 -24.81
CA GLN A 397 21.58 6.45 -25.32
C GLN A 397 21.69 5.34 -26.39
N VAL A 398 21.00 4.21 -26.18
CA VAL A 398 20.90 3.14 -27.16
C VAL A 398 19.63 3.35 -27.96
N LYS A 399 19.71 3.37 -29.29
CA LYS A 399 18.53 3.44 -30.15
C LYS A 399 18.17 2.06 -30.69
N LEU A 400 16.88 1.76 -30.75
CA LEU A 400 16.41 0.63 -31.53
C LEU A 400 16.41 0.98 -33.02
N VAL A 401 16.73 -0.02 -33.84
CA VAL A 401 16.76 0.12 -35.30
C VAL A 401 15.74 -0.81 -35.94
N SER A 402 15.23 -0.39 -37.10
CA SER A 402 14.56 -1.28 -38.05
C SER A 402 15.52 -1.67 -39.16
N MET A 403 15.38 -2.88 -39.68
CA MET A 403 16.20 -3.36 -40.79
C MET A 403 15.40 -3.35 -42.09
N VAL A 404 15.89 -2.66 -43.10
CA VAL A 404 15.33 -2.66 -44.46
C VAL A 404 16.48 -2.92 -45.45
N ALA A 405 16.37 -3.97 -46.26
CA ALA A 405 17.33 -4.28 -47.34
C ALA A 405 18.82 -4.18 -46.93
N ASN A 406 19.26 -4.96 -45.93
CA ASN A 406 20.63 -4.95 -45.37
C ASN A 406 21.14 -3.57 -44.90
N THR A 407 20.24 -2.62 -44.67
CA THR A 407 20.55 -1.34 -44.01
C THR A 407 19.71 -1.20 -42.74
N THR A 408 20.20 -0.38 -41.82
CA THR A 408 19.47 -0.02 -40.60
C THR A 408 18.95 1.40 -40.70
N SER A 409 17.73 1.60 -40.19
CA SER A 409 17.13 2.92 -40.01
C SER A 409 16.73 3.11 -38.56
N ASP A 410 17.02 4.29 -38.01
CA ASP A 410 16.59 4.67 -36.67
C ASP A 410 15.05 4.64 -36.59
N LEU A 411 14.50 3.92 -35.61
CA LEU A 411 13.06 3.89 -35.32
C LEU A 411 12.63 5.18 -34.61
N ASN A 412 12.63 6.33 -35.30
CA ASN A 412 12.13 7.62 -34.79
C ASN A 412 12.54 7.94 -33.33
N GLY A 413 13.77 7.58 -32.94
CA GLY A 413 14.28 7.89 -31.60
C GLY A 413 13.72 7.04 -30.44
N VAL A 414 13.28 5.80 -30.67
CA VAL A 414 13.03 4.86 -29.56
C VAL A 414 14.34 4.57 -28.83
N ILE A 415 14.51 5.18 -27.65
CA ILE A 415 15.70 5.08 -26.81
C ILE A 415 15.49 4.03 -25.73
N VAL A 416 16.49 3.17 -25.55
CA VAL A 416 16.65 2.24 -24.44
C VAL A 416 17.78 2.74 -23.55
N ASN A 417 17.50 2.88 -22.26
CA ASN A 417 18.45 3.45 -21.30
C ASN A 417 19.36 2.38 -20.69
N ASN A 418 20.53 2.80 -20.22
CA ASN A 418 21.41 1.93 -19.42
C ASN A 418 20.69 1.45 -18.16
N GLY A 419 20.84 0.17 -17.83
CA GLY A 419 20.15 -0.50 -16.73
C GLY A 419 18.69 -0.88 -17.02
N GLN A 420 18.13 -0.50 -18.16
CA GLN A 420 16.78 -0.90 -18.55
C GLN A 420 16.75 -2.38 -18.93
N SER A 421 15.80 -3.13 -18.37
CA SER A 421 15.53 -4.51 -18.76
C SER A 421 14.64 -4.53 -20.00
N ILE A 422 15.00 -5.32 -21.01
CA ILE A 422 14.23 -5.52 -22.25
C ILE A 422 14.09 -7.01 -22.56
N ALA A 423 12.97 -7.39 -23.19
CA ALA A 423 12.76 -8.74 -23.69
C ALA A 423 13.37 -8.87 -25.10
N VAL A 424 14.16 -9.91 -25.34
CA VAL A 424 14.83 -10.18 -26.63
C VAL A 424 14.68 -11.63 -27.03
N TYR A 425 14.85 -11.90 -28.33
CA TYR A 425 15.09 -13.22 -28.88
C TYR A 425 16.61 -13.41 -29.04
N PRO A 426 17.32 -13.95 -28.03
CA PRO A 426 18.79 -13.94 -27.95
C PRO A 426 19.46 -14.68 -29.12
N ASN A 427 18.78 -15.67 -29.69
CA ASN A 427 19.26 -16.48 -30.81
C ASN A 427 18.83 -15.93 -32.18
N ASP A 428 17.96 -14.91 -32.22
CA ASP A 428 17.54 -14.27 -33.46
C ASP A 428 18.42 -13.05 -33.71
N THR A 429 19.59 -13.31 -34.31
CA THR A 429 20.60 -12.29 -34.61
C THR A 429 20.76 -12.07 -36.11
N LYS A 430 21.14 -10.84 -36.47
CA LYS A 430 21.50 -10.45 -37.84
C LYS A 430 22.72 -9.55 -37.83
N THR A 431 23.60 -9.72 -38.81
CA THR A 431 24.76 -8.86 -39.01
C THR A 431 24.52 -7.90 -40.15
N VAL A 432 24.65 -6.61 -39.90
CA VAL A 432 24.56 -5.54 -40.90
C VAL A 432 25.82 -4.68 -40.79
N ASN A 433 26.56 -4.51 -41.88
CA ASN A 433 27.81 -3.73 -41.92
C ASN A 433 28.83 -4.10 -40.82
N GLY A 434 28.94 -5.40 -40.49
CA GLY A 434 29.85 -5.90 -39.45
C GLY A 434 29.38 -5.69 -38.01
N VAL A 435 28.20 -5.10 -37.81
CA VAL A 435 27.56 -4.93 -36.49
C VAL A 435 26.49 -6.01 -36.33
N GLU A 436 26.55 -6.74 -35.21
CA GLU A 436 25.57 -7.75 -34.85
C GLU A 436 24.42 -7.13 -34.05
N TYR A 437 23.20 -7.51 -34.41
CA TYR A 437 21.98 -7.08 -33.75
C TYR A 437 21.14 -8.28 -33.33
N THR A 438 20.40 -8.12 -32.23
CA THR A 438 19.45 -9.10 -31.70
C THR A 438 18.04 -8.55 -31.79
N ARG A 439 17.06 -9.39 -32.16
CA ARG A 439 15.66 -8.97 -32.26
C ARG A 439 15.08 -8.68 -30.88
N VAL A 440 14.46 -7.51 -30.71
CA VAL A 440 13.73 -7.13 -29.50
C VAL A 440 12.33 -7.73 -29.56
N ALA A 441 11.84 -8.33 -28.48
CA ALA A 441 10.46 -8.81 -28.39
C ALA A 441 9.50 -7.65 -28.04
N ARG A 442 8.31 -7.64 -28.65
CA ARG A 442 7.29 -6.61 -28.42
C ARG A 442 5.96 -7.20 -28.04
N THR A 443 5.22 -6.45 -27.22
CA THR A 443 3.86 -6.78 -26.86
C THR A 443 2.93 -6.65 -28.07
N ASN A 444 2.02 -7.61 -28.25
CA ASN A 444 1.00 -7.59 -29.30
C ASN A 444 1.56 -7.52 -30.74
N VAL A 445 2.79 -8.00 -30.95
CA VAL A 445 3.40 -8.08 -32.29
C VAL A 445 4.07 -9.44 -32.45
N ASP A 446 3.68 -10.15 -33.49
CA ASP A 446 4.25 -11.45 -33.86
C ASP A 446 5.75 -11.31 -34.10
N ARG A 447 6.52 -12.33 -33.70
CA ARG A 447 7.98 -12.36 -33.90
C ARG A 447 8.37 -11.98 -35.34
N GLU A 448 7.70 -12.58 -36.33
CA GLU A 448 8.01 -12.40 -37.76
C GLU A 448 7.61 -11.02 -38.31
N GLN A 449 6.58 -10.40 -37.72
CA GLN A 449 6.14 -9.04 -38.10
C GLN A 449 6.96 -7.97 -37.39
N ASN A 450 7.63 -8.33 -36.30
CA ASN A 450 8.44 -7.42 -35.50
C ASN A 450 9.81 -7.19 -36.14
N ASN A 451 10.05 -5.96 -36.59
CA ASN A 451 11.30 -5.52 -37.19
C ASN A 451 12.05 -4.54 -36.28
N GLN A 452 12.21 -4.89 -35.01
CA GLN A 452 12.97 -4.08 -34.06
C GLN A 452 14.18 -4.81 -33.52
N TRP A 453 15.30 -4.11 -33.55
CA TRP A 453 16.60 -4.69 -33.27
C TRP A 453 17.42 -3.77 -32.38
N ILE A 454 18.23 -4.39 -31.52
CA ILE A 454 19.22 -3.72 -30.68
C ILE A 454 20.60 -4.31 -31.00
N GLU A 455 21.67 -3.50 -30.98
CA GLU A 455 23.01 -4.06 -31.14
C GLU A 455 23.32 -5.03 -30.00
N THR A 456 23.76 -6.23 -30.33
CA THR A 456 23.96 -7.34 -29.38
C THR A 456 24.92 -6.97 -28.25
N LYS A 457 25.90 -6.11 -28.54
CA LYS A 457 26.91 -5.65 -27.55
C LYS A 457 26.29 -4.97 -26.32
N TYR A 458 25.11 -4.35 -26.46
CA TYR A 458 24.45 -3.65 -25.36
C TYR A 458 23.66 -4.57 -24.44
N ILE A 459 23.39 -5.81 -24.84
CA ILE A 459 22.57 -6.75 -24.07
C ILE A 459 23.34 -8.00 -23.64
N LYS A 460 24.61 -8.09 -24.04
CA LYS A 460 25.52 -9.15 -23.61
C LYS A 460 25.93 -8.88 -22.17
N GLU A 461 25.82 -9.88 -21.31
CA GLU A 461 26.28 -9.75 -19.92
C GLU A 461 27.76 -9.35 -19.88
N GLU A 462 28.08 -8.27 -19.16
CA GLU A 462 29.46 -7.88 -18.91
C GLU A 462 30.12 -8.95 -18.03
N THR A 463 31.12 -9.65 -18.55
CA THR A 463 31.90 -10.62 -17.78
C THR A 463 32.64 -9.90 -16.65
N LYS A 464 32.51 -10.39 -15.41
CA LYS A 464 33.21 -9.84 -14.25
C LYS A 464 34.42 -10.69 -13.95
N THR A 465 35.59 -10.07 -13.86
CA THR A 465 36.83 -10.78 -13.52
C THR A 465 37.63 -9.98 -12.51
N GLU A 466 38.08 -10.62 -11.45
CA GLU A 466 38.95 -9.98 -10.46
C GLU A 466 40.41 -9.95 -10.97
N LYS A 467 41.06 -8.79 -10.92
CA LYS A 467 42.46 -8.62 -11.30
C LYS A 467 43.23 -7.86 -10.22
N THR A 468 44.54 -8.09 -10.12
CA THR A 468 45.42 -7.39 -9.18
C THR A 468 46.02 -6.16 -9.83
N VAL A 469 45.86 -4.99 -9.21
CA VAL A 469 46.52 -3.75 -9.64
C VAL A 469 48.01 -3.86 -9.32
N MET A 470 48.90 -3.71 -10.30
CA MET A 470 50.36 -3.90 -10.13
C MET A 470 51.14 -2.58 -10.00
N HIS A 471 50.50 -1.47 -10.35
CA HIS A 471 50.99 -0.11 -10.17
C HIS A 471 49.82 0.79 -9.76
N ASP A 472 50.03 1.76 -8.85
CA ASP A 472 49.02 2.76 -8.48
C ASP A 472 48.33 3.29 -9.74
N ALA A 473 47.00 3.14 -9.79
CA ALA A 473 46.21 3.36 -10.98
C ALA A 473 45.22 4.51 -10.75
N ALA A 474 45.41 5.60 -11.50
CA ALA A 474 44.41 6.66 -11.59
C ALA A 474 43.15 6.14 -12.31
N ILE A 475 42.01 6.70 -11.93
CA ILE A 475 40.70 6.40 -12.53
C ILE A 475 40.43 7.45 -13.61
N TYR A 476 39.97 6.99 -14.76
CA TYR A 476 39.65 7.81 -15.93
C TYR A 476 38.17 7.67 -16.27
N ASN A 477 37.60 8.69 -16.91
CA ASN A 477 36.28 8.60 -17.53
C ASN A 477 36.38 8.00 -18.95
N LYS A 478 35.22 7.81 -19.60
CA LYS A 478 35.09 7.25 -20.96
C LYS A 478 35.85 8.04 -22.03
N ASP A 479 36.08 9.33 -21.79
CA ASP A 479 36.78 10.24 -22.71
C ASP A 479 38.31 10.24 -22.46
N GLY A 480 38.78 9.42 -21.50
CA GLY A 480 40.19 9.28 -21.15
C GLY A 480 40.73 10.38 -20.25
N GLN A 481 39.85 11.19 -19.65
CA GLN A 481 40.21 12.25 -18.71
C GLN A 481 40.32 11.66 -17.30
N ASN A 482 41.31 12.09 -16.53
CA ASN A 482 41.49 11.66 -15.14
C ASN A 482 40.33 12.21 -14.29
N THR A 483 39.67 11.35 -13.50
CA THR A 483 38.52 11.74 -12.67
C THR A 483 38.94 12.44 -11.37
N HIS A 484 40.23 12.49 -11.05
CA HIS A 484 40.77 12.96 -9.77
C HIS A 484 40.28 12.19 -8.54
N ALA A 485 39.58 11.06 -8.74
CA ALA A 485 39.22 10.15 -7.66
C ALA A 485 40.47 9.49 -7.05
N THR A 486 40.34 9.01 -5.81
CA THR A 486 41.39 8.27 -5.12
C THR A 486 41.87 7.11 -5.99
N SER A 487 43.16 7.13 -6.35
CA SER A 487 43.76 6.09 -7.19
C SER A 487 43.74 4.74 -6.49
N LEU A 488 43.48 3.68 -7.26
CA LEU A 488 43.59 2.31 -6.76
C LEU A 488 45.05 2.00 -6.43
N LYS A 489 45.29 1.55 -5.21
CA LYS A 489 46.64 1.27 -4.74
C LYS A 489 47.15 -0.05 -5.32
N ARG A 490 48.44 -0.06 -5.64
CA ARG A 490 49.14 -1.29 -6.04
C ARG A 490 48.90 -2.41 -5.03
N TYR A 491 48.80 -3.62 -5.57
CA TYR A 491 48.56 -4.90 -4.91
C TYR A 491 47.15 -5.13 -4.37
N ASN A 492 46.25 -4.16 -4.55
CA ASN A 492 44.84 -4.39 -4.29
C ASN A 492 44.18 -5.08 -5.49
N LYS A 493 43.14 -5.86 -5.20
CA LYS A 493 42.26 -6.47 -6.20
C LYS A 493 41.24 -5.44 -6.70
N VAL A 494 40.86 -5.56 -7.96
CA VAL A 494 39.81 -4.78 -8.61
C VAL A 494 38.99 -5.68 -9.53
N THR A 495 37.68 -5.54 -9.51
CA THR A 495 36.80 -6.21 -10.46
C THR A 495 36.79 -5.42 -11.77
N VAL A 496 37.21 -6.04 -12.86
CA VAL A 496 37.09 -5.49 -14.21
C VAL A 496 35.82 -6.03 -14.89
N LEU A 497 35.25 -5.21 -15.76
CA LEU A 497 34.00 -5.47 -16.47
C LEU A 497 34.30 -5.59 -17.97
N GLY A 498 34.12 -6.79 -18.51
CA GLY A 498 34.35 -7.12 -19.91
C GLY A 498 35.81 -7.11 -20.36
N ASP A 499 36.00 -7.07 -21.67
CA ASP A 499 37.30 -7.00 -22.32
C ASP A 499 37.92 -5.60 -22.28
N LYS A 500 39.19 -5.49 -22.69
CA LYS A 500 39.88 -4.19 -22.78
C LYS A 500 39.21 -3.29 -23.82
N VAL A 501 39.04 -2.03 -23.47
CA VAL A 501 38.60 -0.98 -24.39
C VAL A 501 39.76 -0.08 -24.78
N SER A 502 39.74 0.45 -26.01
CA SER A 502 40.70 1.45 -26.47
C SER A 502 40.13 2.85 -26.26
N ILE A 503 40.84 3.69 -25.51
CA ILE A 503 40.49 5.10 -25.27
C ILE A 503 41.70 5.94 -25.66
N ASN A 504 41.55 6.80 -26.66
CA ASN A 504 42.62 7.66 -27.19
C ASN A 504 43.93 6.88 -27.52
N GLY A 505 43.79 5.68 -28.07
CA GLY A 505 44.92 4.82 -28.49
C GLY A 505 45.60 4.03 -27.37
N ALA A 506 45.15 4.13 -26.11
CA ALA A 506 45.63 3.30 -25.01
C ALA A 506 44.56 2.31 -24.54
N SER A 507 44.98 1.14 -24.04
CA SER A 507 44.06 0.11 -23.54
C SER A 507 43.69 0.31 -22.07
N TYR A 508 42.41 0.13 -21.75
CA TYR A 508 41.82 0.30 -20.42
C TYR A 508 40.93 -0.89 -20.07
N TYR A 509 40.75 -1.11 -18.77
CA TYR A 509 39.65 -1.91 -18.22
C TYR A 509 38.59 -0.99 -17.64
N LYS A 510 37.31 -1.31 -17.90
CA LYS A 510 36.18 -0.73 -17.18
C LYS A 510 36.09 -1.38 -15.80
N ILE A 511 35.87 -0.58 -14.77
CA ILE A 511 35.78 -1.05 -13.36
C ILE A 511 34.49 -0.59 -12.66
N GLY A 512 33.67 0.20 -13.35
CA GLY A 512 32.42 0.75 -12.87
C GLY A 512 31.79 1.65 -13.92
N ASP A 513 30.69 2.32 -13.57
CA ASP A 513 30.05 3.28 -14.45
C ASP A 513 30.95 4.49 -14.70
N ASN A 514 31.21 4.78 -15.98
CA ASN A 514 32.15 5.82 -16.43
C ASN A 514 33.52 5.80 -15.71
N GLN A 515 34.01 4.63 -15.30
CA GLN A 515 35.26 4.47 -14.56
C GLN A 515 36.17 3.43 -15.22
N TYR A 516 37.37 3.87 -15.55
CA TYR A 516 38.36 3.11 -16.30
C TYR A 516 39.75 3.20 -15.69
N ILE A 517 40.52 2.13 -15.80
CA ILE A 517 41.93 2.11 -15.39
C ILE A 517 42.78 1.57 -16.54
N LYS A 518 43.99 2.14 -16.72
CA LYS A 518 44.90 1.71 -17.79
C LYS A 518 45.27 0.24 -17.59
N ALA A 519 45.12 -0.56 -18.64
CA ALA A 519 45.44 -1.99 -18.61
C ALA A 519 46.93 -2.24 -18.30
N SER A 520 47.82 -1.31 -18.66
CA SER A 520 49.26 -1.35 -18.34
C SER A 520 49.56 -1.35 -16.83
N ASN A 521 48.63 -0.89 -15.99
CA ASN A 521 48.79 -0.95 -14.53
C ASN A 521 48.37 -2.30 -13.95
N ILE A 522 47.72 -3.16 -14.73
CA ILE A 522 47.24 -4.48 -14.31
C ILE A 522 48.01 -5.58 -15.03
N ASP A 523 47.89 -5.66 -16.35
CA ASP A 523 48.52 -6.71 -17.16
C ASP A 523 49.96 -6.36 -17.55
N GLY A 524 50.35 -5.09 -17.38
CA GLY A 524 51.66 -4.59 -17.77
C GLY A 524 51.78 -4.34 -19.28
N THR A 525 53.00 -4.03 -19.70
CA THR A 525 53.38 -3.82 -21.09
C THR A 525 54.75 -4.46 -21.32
N GLU A 526 54.90 -5.26 -22.36
CA GLU A 526 56.20 -5.84 -22.69
C GLU A 526 57.16 -4.75 -23.19
N LYS A 527 58.38 -4.75 -22.67
CA LYS A 527 59.49 -3.92 -23.16
C LYS A 527 60.75 -4.76 -23.33
N THR A 528 61.49 -4.48 -24.40
CA THR A 528 62.76 -5.16 -24.70
C THR A 528 63.93 -4.45 -24.03
N LEU A 529 64.83 -5.22 -23.44
CA LEU A 529 66.08 -4.70 -22.87
C LEU A 529 67.13 -4.44 -23.96
N LYS A 530 67.68 -3.22 -24.00
CA LYS A 530 68.82 -2.86 -24.86
C LYS A 530 70.20 -3.12 -24.21
N HIS A 531 70.23 -3.31 -22.88
CA HIS A 531 71.42 -3.69 -22.12
C HIS A 531 71.11 -4.78 -21.09
N ASN A 532 72.14 -5.53 -20.68
CA ASN A 532 72.02 -6.42 -19.51
C ASN A 532 71.61 -5.60 -18.28
N ALA A 533 70.68 -6.13 -17.48
CA ALA A 533 70.04 -5.40 -16.40
C ALA A 533 69.99 -6.19 -15.09
N TYR A 534 70.31 -5.52 -13.98
CA TYR A 534 70.09 -6.04 -12.64
C TYR A 534 68.67 -5.71 -12.16
N VAL A 535 68.12 -6.58 -11.32
CA VAL A 535 66.84 -6.35 -10.63
C VAL A 535 67.08 -5.72 -9.26
N TYR A 536 66.36 -4.63 -8.98
CA TYR A 536 66.50 -3.82 -7.76
C TYR A 536 65.27 -3.96 -6.87
N ALA A 537 65.48 -3.88 -5.54
CA ALA A 537 64.39 -3.72 -4.58
C ALA A 537 64.26 -2.28 -4.10
N THR A 538 65.37 -1.54 -4.06
CA THR A 538 65.45 -0.12 -3.70
C THR A 538 66.55 0.57 -4.52
N SER A 539 66.75 1.87 -4.32
CA SER A 539 67.85 2.63 -4.94
C SER A 539 69.25 2.12 -4.59
N LYS A 540 69.40 1.41 -3.47
CA LYS A 540 70.69 0.98 -2.91
C LYS A 540 70.89 -0.54 -2.90
N LYS A 541 69.82 -1.32 -3.05
CA LYS A 541 69.86 -2.79 -2.88
C LYS A 541 69.26 -3.52 -4.09
N ARG A 542 69.98 -4.53 -4.58
CA ARG A 542 69.49 -5.49 -5.58
C ARG A 542 68.42 -6.40 -4.96
N ALA A 543 67.39 -6.76 -5.72
CA ALA A 543 66.35 -7.67 -5.25
C ALA A 543 66.86 -9.11 -5.13
N ASN A 544 67.72 -9.51 -6.06
CA ASN A 544 68.34 -10.83 -6.17
C ASN A 544 69.70 -10.70 -6.88
N LYS A 545 70.36 -11.84 -7.15
CA LYS A 545 71.62 -11.90 -7.90
C LYS A 545 71.40 -12.05 -9.41
N ASP A 546 70.16 -12.07 -9.87
CA ASP A 546 69.81 -12.37 -11.25
C ASP A 546 70.18 -11.22 -12.19
N VAL A 547 70.56 -11.58 -13.41
CA VAL A 547 70.88 -10.64 -14.49
C VAL A 547 69.98 -10.95 -15.68
N LEU A 548 69.08 -10.02 -15.98
CA LEU A 548 68.27 -10.08 -17.20
C LEU A 548 69.17 -9.70 -18.38
N LYS A 549 69.18 -10.51 -19.44
CA LYS A 549 70.08 -10.32 -20.58
C LYS A 549 69.48 -9.33 -21.59
N LYS A 550 70.35 -8.67 -22.36
CA LYS A 550 69.95 -7.87 -23.52
C LYS A 550 69.08 -8.71 -24.47
N GLY A 551 68.04 -8.10 -25.04
CA GLY A 551 67.07 -8.74 -25.92
C GLY A 551 65.93 -9.46 -25.18
N THR A 552 66.02 -9.66 -23.87
CA THR A 552 64.91 -10.23 -23.10
C THR A 552 63.73 -9.25 -23.07
N LYS A 553 62.53 -9.76 -23.41
CA LYS A 553 61.26 -9.05 -23.20
C LYS A 553 60.88 -9.16 -21.72
N VAL A 554 60.54 -8.03 -21.12
CA VAL A 554 60.15 -7.94 -19.72
C VAL A 554 58.84 -7.17 -19.62
N THR A 555 57.84 -7.76 -18.98
CA THR A 555 56.60 -7.07 -18.65
C THR A 555 56.85 -6.03 -17.55
N VAL A 556 56.64 -4.76 -17.89
CA VAL A 556 56.68 -3.63 -16.97
C VAL A 556 55.27 -3.18 -16.58
N TYR A 557 55.07 -2.81 -15.33
CA TYR A 557 53.75 -2.39 -14.83
C TYR A 557 53.72 -0.88 -14.57
N GLY A 558 52.82 -0.21 -15.29
CA GLY A 558 52.55 1.22 -15.17
C GLY A 558 53.73 2.14 -15.50
N GLY A 559 53.71 3.34 -14.91
CA GLY A 559 54.76 4.34 -15.05
C GLY A 559 56.04 3.94 -14.32
N SER A 560 57.16 4.58 -14.69
CA SER A 560 58.41 4.38 -13.94
C SER A 560 58.40 5.17 -12.63
N TYR A 561 58.96 4.60 -11.56
CA TYR A 561 59.21 5.27 -10.29
C TYR A 561 60.55 6.02 -10.30
N LYS A 562 60.57 7.25 -9.79
CA LYS A 562 61.82 7.95 -9.45
C LYS A 562 62.28 7.48 -8.07
N PHE A 563 63.40 6.80 -8.02
CA PHE A 563 64.00 6.35 -6.76
C PHE A 563 64.82 7.47 -6.10
N LYS A 564 65.19 7.30 -4.82
CA LYS A 564 65.96 8.30 -4.04
C LYS A 564 67.31 8.69 -4.67
N ASN A 565 67.85 7.88 -5.57
CA ASN A 565 69.07 8.17 -6.32
C ASN A 565 68.82 8.99 -7.61
N GLY A 566 67.62 9.53 -7.80
CA GLY A 566 67.23 10.31 -8.97
C GLY A 566 66.93 9.50 -10.23
N LYS A 567 67.30 8.21 -10.28
CA LYS A 567 67.11 7.35 -11.45
C LYS A 567 65.70 6.77 -11.49
N ARG A 568 65.22 6.48 -12.70
CA ARG A 568 63.88 5.93 -12.95
C ARG A 568 63.91 4.42 -13.13
N TYR A 569 62.92 3.74 -12.58
CA TYR A 569 62.82 2.28 -12.60
C TYR A 569 61.37 1.84 -12.88
N TYR A 570 61.19 0.81 -13.71
CA TYR A 570 59.91 0.15 -13.90
C TYR A 570 59.72 -0.97 -12.88
N LYS A 571 58.50 -1.17 -12.37
CA LYS A 571 58.10 -2.40 -11.65
C LYS A 571 58.02 -3.53 -12.67
N ILE A 572 58.59 -4.68 -12.34
CA ILE A 572 58.53 -5.91 -13.16
C ILE A 572 57.98 -7.07 -12.34
N GLY A 573 57.52 -8.14 -12.99
CA GLY A 573 56.98 -9.34 -12.34
C GLY A 573 55.56 -9.16 -11.79
N ASN A 574 54.70 -10.15 -12.04
CA ASN A 574 53.29 -10.20 -11.63
C ASN A 574 53.12 -10.63 -10.16
N ASP A 575 53.87 -10.01 -9.24
CA ASP A 575 53.84 -10.32 -7.82
C ASP A 575 54.05 -9.09 -6.94
N THR A 576 53.85 -9.27 -5.63
CA THR A 576 54.02 -8.20 -4.63
C THR A 576 55.48 -7.88 -4.33
N LYS A 577 56.44 -8.65 -4.87
CA LYS A 577 57.86 -8.46 -4.57
C LYS A 577 58.37 -7.13 -5.11
N LYS A 578 59.34 -6.57 -4.40
CA LYS A 578 60.02 -5.32 -4.79
C LYS A 578 61.06 -5.64 -5.87
N THR A 579 60.61 -5.73 -7.11
CA THR A 579 61.44 -6.07 -8.27
C THR A 579 61.33 -4.97 -9.33
N TYR A 580 62.45 -4.29 -9.58
CA TYR A 580 62.48 -3.12 -10.44
C TYR A 580 63.69 -3.10 -11.36
N VAL A 581 63.52 -2.62 -12.58
CA VAL A 581 64.60 -2.50 -13.57
C VAL A 581 64.72 -1.05 -14.04
N LYS A 582 65.95 -0.56 -14.22
CA LYS A 582 66.20 0.82 -14.67
C LYS A 582 65.60 1.06 -16.04
N VAL A 583 64.90 2.20 -16.20
CA VAL A 583 64.30 2.63 -17.47
C VAL A 583 65.35 2.72 -18.58
N ALA A 584 66.55 3.23 -18.27
CA ALA A 584 67.64 3.40 -19.23
C ALA A 584 68.15 2.08 -19.86
N ASN A 585 67.76 0.92 -19.31
CA ASN A 585 68.13 -0.39 -19.87
C ASN A 585 67.12 -0.91 -20.90
N PHE A 586 65.99 -0.23 -21.09
CA PHE A 586 64.96 -0.56 -22.07
C PHE A 586 65.09 0.30 -23.32
N GLU A 587 64.55 -0.21 -24.43
CA GLU A 587 64.37 0.52 -25.71
C GLU A 587 63.46 1.74 -25.56
#